data_AF-L8Y099-F1
#
_entry.id   AF-L8Y099-F1
#
_cell.length_a   1.000
_cell.length_b   1.000
_cell.length_c   1.000
_cell.angle_alpha   90.00
_cell.angle_beta   90.00
_cell.angle_gamma   90.00
#
_symmetry.space_group_name_H-M   'P 1'
#
loop_
_entity.id
_entity.type
_entity.pdbx_description
1 polymer ?
#
loop_
_entity_poly.entity_id
_entity_poly.type
_entity_poly.pdbx_seq_one_letter_code
_entity_poly.pdbx_strand_id
1 'polypeptide(L)'
;MKKVMAVAVASVFLVACSEKNEAYYLDNIGKAEQKMESCNEAARKAFMSGKTSELDRLKKDAECNAASSAIKTHKRMQYELEKKQAEERHAQAVKTARDAINESLKDQTWQKQIAAYLGSECVNAFSFNKTPECTAWDEVYESAVTQGKAQMQSVTYLELKGEEKTYCGEDKRPKSACTVWQNVVGEKATEVLQPMDIFELYTKKGDFCHAEGYDSSSSCKAWEGLYRELSQALTQHFVNDFDAFKTAYNQCYVKMQAVRDLGLSYFDQDEQFRPILHSVPCAQANQAYRDRRLGYSDFKAPIE
;
A
#
# COMPACT_ATOMS: atom_id res chain seq x y z
N MET A 1 -20.54 57.61 -2.35
CA MET A 1 -19.83 58.24 -3.49
C MET A 1 -18.78 57.28 -4.04
N LYS A 2 -19.03 56.68 -5.20
CA LYS A 2 -18.16 56.69 -6.40
C LYS A 2 -18.72 55.69 -7.41
N LYS A 3 -19.23 56.25 -8.51
CA LYS A 3 -19.65 55.60 -9.75
C LYS A 3 -18.40 55.22 -10.54
N VAL A 4 -18.35 54.04 -11.16
CA VAL A 4 -17.68 53.76 -12.44
C VAL A 4 -18.40 52.57 -13.07
N MET A 5 -19.41 52.86 -13.89
CA MET A 5 -19.42 52.68 -15.36
C MET A 5 -19.69 51.26 -15.84
N ALA A 6 -20.88 51.14 -16.44
CA ALA A 6 -21.24 50.13 -17.41
C ALA A 6 -20.19 50.03 -18.52
N VAL A 7 -19.83 48.80 -18.87
CA VAL A 7 -19.46 48.45 -20.24
C VAL A 7 -20.50 47.45 -20.71
N ALA A 8 -21.44 47.98 -21.50
CA ALA A 8 -22.30 47.18 -22.35
C ALA A 8 -21.42 46.47 -23.39
N VAL A 9 -21.37 45.15 -23.34
CA VAL A 9 -21.14 44.34 -24.52
C VAL A 9 -22.47 43.68 -24.85
N ALA A 10 -23.32 44.48 -25.50
CA ALA A 10 -24.46 43.99 -26.24
C ALA A 10 -23.92 43.23 -27.47
N SER A 11 -23.59 41.96 -27.28
CA SER A 11 -23.50 41.00 -28.37
C SER A 11 -24.80 40.22 -28.36
N VAL A 12 -25.84 40.84 -28.93
CA VAL A 12 -27.07 40.16 -29.29
C VAL A 12 -26.72 39.17 -30.40
N PHE A 13 -26.28 37.97 -30.01
CA PHE A 13 -26.51 36.82 -30.86
C PHE A 13 -28.02 36.63 -30.91
N LEU A 14 -28.61 36.98 -32.05
CA LEU A 14 -29.95 36.56 -32.45
C LEU A 14 -29.93 35.02 -32.60
N VAL A 15 -29.83 34.31 -31.48
CA VAL A 15 -30.36 32.95 -31.38
C VAL A 15 -31.87 33.16 -31.49
N ALA A 16 -32.50 32.60 -32.50
CA ALA A 16 -33.96 32.58 -32.60
C ALA A 16 -34.52 32.17 -31.23
N CYS A 17 -35.13 33.10 -30.51
CA CYS A 17 -35.80 32.85 -29.24
C CYS A 17 -37.04 32.00 -29.54
N SER A 18 -36.85 30.69 -29.77
CA SER A 18 -37.96 29.76 -29.69
C SER A 18 -38.41 29.77 -28.22
N GLU A 19 -39.67 30.10 -27.97
CA GLU A 19 -40.27 30.05 -26.62
C GLU A 19 -40.12 28.66 -25.97
N LYS A 20 -39.85 27.63 -26.77
CA LYS A 20 -39.69 26.22 -26.37
C LYS A 20 -38.25 25.73 -26.58
N ASN A 21 -37.30 26.38 -25.91
CA ASN A 21 -35.89 25.98 -25.89
C ASN A 21 -35.63 24.86 -24.85
N GLU A 22 -34.37 24.45 -24.68
CA GLU A 22 -34.01 23.38 -23.73
C GLU A 22 -34.44 23.71 -22.30
N ALA A 23 -34.24 24.94 -21.83
CA ALA A 23 -34.62 25.35 -20.48
C ALA A 23 -36.13 25.24 -20.24
N TYR A 24 -36.95 25.69 -21.21
CA TYR A 24 -38.40 25.50 -21.17
C TYR A 24 -38.78 24.03 -21.02
N TYR A 25 -38.17 23.16 -21.83
CA TYR A 25 -38.46 21.74 -21.80
C TYR A 25 -37.92 21.03 -20.56
N LEU A 26 -36.83 21.51 -19.97
CA LEU A 26 -36.27 20.99 -18.72
C LEU A 26 -37.20 21.25 -17.54
N ASP A 27 -37.84 22.42 -17.51
CA ASP A 27 -38.87 22.77 -16.52
C ASP A 27 -40.24 22.12 -16.81
N ASN A 28 -40.41 21.52 -17.99
CA ASN A 28 -41.67 20.93 -18.46
C ASN A 28 -41.43 19.56 -19.13
N ILE A 29 -40.85 18.60 -18.42
CA ILE A 29 -40.45 17.30 -19.01
C ILE A 29 -41.59 16.55 -19.71
N GLY A 30 -42.82 16.57 -19.16
CA GLY A 30 -43.96 15.96 -19.85
C GLY A 30 -44.24 16.57 -21.24
N LYS A 31 -43.96 17.86 -21.43
CA LYS A 31 -44.04 18.51 -22.76
C LYS A 31 -42.86 18.12 -23.64
N ALA A 32 -41.68 17.92 -23.06
CA ALA A 32 -40.51 17.44 -23.80
C ALA A 32 -40.76 16.02 -24.33
N GLU A 33 -41.36 15.15 -23.52
CA GLU A 33 -41.75 13.78 -23.90
C GLU A 33 -42.79 13.79 -25.04
N GLN A 34 -43.85 14.58 -24.90
CA GLN A 34 -44.86 14.75 -25.96
C GLN A 34 -44.25 15.29 -27.26
N LYS A 35 -43.36 16.29 -27.16
CA LYS A 35 -42.66 16.81 -28.34
C LYS A 35 -41.77 15.75 -28.98
N MET A 36 -41.04 14.96 -28.19
CA MET A 36 -40.22 13.87 -28.70
C MET A 36 -41.04 12.75 -29.34
N GLU A 37 -42.21 12.42 -28.81
CA GLU A 37 -43.14 11.48 -29.43
C GLU A 37 -43.57 11.96 -30.83
N SER A 38 -43.95 13.23 -30.93
CA SER A 38 -44.28 13.86 -32.22
C SER A 38 -43.09 13.87 -33.20
N CYS A 39 -41.89 14.21 -32.73
CA CYS A 39 -40.67 14.19 -33.54
C CYS A 39 -40.33 12.77 -34.03
N ASN A 40 -40.48 11.76 -33.17
CA ASN A 40 -40.24 10.36 -33.50
C ASN A 40 -41.27 9.82 -34.49
N GLU A 41 -42.55 10.18 -34.34
CA GLU A 41 -43.60 9.79 -35.29
C GLU A 41 -43.37 10.41 -36.67
N ALA A 42 -43.02 11.70 -36.72
CA ALA A 42 -42.67 12.38 -37.96
C ALA A 42 -41.43 11.75 -38.63
N ALA A 43 -40.41 11.42 -37.86
CA ALA A 43 -39.22 10.74 -38.36
C ALA A 43 -39.55 9.35 -38.89
N ARG A 44 -40.38 8.58 -38.18
CA ARG A 44 -40.84 7.26 -38.62
C ARG A 44 -41.62 7.34 -39.93
N LYS A 45 -42.53 8.31 -40.08
CA LYS A 45 -43.27 8.54 -41.33
C LYS A 45 -42.32 8.90 -42.48
N ALA A 46 -41.40 9.84 -42.27
CA ALA A 46 -40.41 10.23 -43.29
C ALA A 46 -39.51 9.05 -43.71
N PHE A 47 -39.11 8.20 -42.76
CA PHE A 47 -38.36 6.98 -43.03
C PHE A 47 -39.14 5.97 -43.88
N MET A 48 -40.38 5.64 -43.47
CA MET A 48 -41.23 4.68 -44.18
C MET A 48 -41.59 5.14 -45.60
N SER A 49 -41.64 6.46 -45.83
CA SER A 49 -41.92 7.06 -47.15
C SER A 49 -40.66 7.36 -47.98
N GLY A 50 -39.46 6.97 -47.52
CA GLY A 50 -38.21 7.18 -48.26
C GLY A 50 -37.79 8.65 -48.40
N LYS A 51 -38.31 9.54 -47.56
CA LYS A 51 -38.09 10.99 -47.65
C LYS A 51 -36.86 11.42 -46.84
N THR A 52 -35.69 11.22 -47.40
CA THR A 52 -34.39 11.52 -46.77
C THR A 52 -34.21 12.99 -46.39
N SER A 53 -34.68 13.94 -47.20
CA SER A 53 -34.60 15.37 -46.89
C SER A 53 -35.46 15.79 -45.68
N GLU A 54 -36.61 15.14 -45.47
CA GLU A 54 -37.47 15.39 -44.30
C GLU A 54 -36.84 14.83 -43.02
N LEU A 55 -36.16 13.68 -43.10
CA LEU A 55 -35.36 13.12 -42.00
C LEU A 55 -34.24 14.07 -41.59
N ASP A 56 -33.49 14.61 -42.55
CA ASP A 56 -32.39 15.54 -42.27
C ASP A 56 -32.89 16.87 -41.69
N ARG A 57 -34.08 17.32 -42.10
CA ARG A 57 -34.74 18.47 -41.50
C ARG A 57 -35.12 18.21 -40.05
N LEU A 58 -35.71 17.05 -39.75
CA LEU A 58 -36.10 16.67 -38.39
C LEU A 58 -34.89 16.49 -37.46
N LYS A 59 -33.78 15.95 -37.94
CA LYS A 59 -32.51 15.90 -37.18
C LYS A 59 -31.99 17.28 -36.81
N LYS A 60 -32.24 18.29 -37.65
CA LYS A 60 -31.81 19.69 -37.43
C LYS A 60 -32.90 20.54 -36.78
N ASP A 61 -34.06 19.98 -36.46
CA ASP A 61 -35.16 20.72 -35.86
C ASP A 61 -34.78 21.18 -34.45
N ALA A 62 -34.77 22.49 -34.24
CA ALA A 62 -34.30 23.10 -33.00
C ALA A 62 -35.17 22.70 -31.80
N GLU A 63 -36.47 22.51 -32.00
CA GLU A 63 -37.41 22.18 -30.93
C GLU A 63 -37.34 20.68 -30.58
N CYS A 64 -37.20 19.79 -31.57
CA CYS A 64 -36.93 18.37 -31.35
C CYS A 64 -35.57 18.17 -30.64
N ASN A 65 -34.55 18.92 -31.03
CA ASN A 65 -33.24 18.88 -30.39
C ASN A 65 -33.29 19.43 -28.96
N ALA A 66 -34.02 20.53 -28.72
CA ALA A 66 -34.23 21.09 -27.39
C ALA A 66 -34.97 20.11 -26.45
N ALA A 67 -36.05 19.48 -26.93
CA ALA A 67 -36.79 18.48 -26.16
C ALA A 67 -35.94 17.22 -25.86
N SER A 68 -35.18 16.73 -26.85
CA SER A 68 -34.26 15.60 -26.68
C SER A 68 -33.15 15.92 -25.67
N SER A 69 -32.55 17.10 -25.75
CA SER A 69 -31.52 17.58 -24.83
C SER A 69 -32.06 17.67 -23.40
N ALA A 70 -33.23 18.30 -23.22
CA ALA A 70 -33.88 18.42 -21.92
C ALA A 70 -34.17 17.06 -21.26
N ILE A 71 -34.68 16.07 -22.02
CA ILE A 71 -34.91 14.72 -21.49
C ILE A 71 -33.60 14.05 -21.08
N LYS A 72 -32.54 14.16 -21.89
CA LYS A 72 -31.22 13.59 -21.55
C LYS A 72 -30.64 14.24 -20.29
N THR A 73 -30.69 15.57 -20.21
CA THR A 73 -30.24 16.34 -19.06
C THR A 73 -31.03 15.96 -17.81
N HIS A 74 -32.36 15.84 -17.91
CA HIS A 74 -33.21 15.41 -16.79
C HIS A 74 -32.87 14.00 -16.29
N LYS A 75 -32.72 13.03 -17.20
CA LYS A 75 -32.32 11.67 -16.84
C LYS A 75 -30.95 11.63 -16.17
N ARG A 76 -29.98 12.43 -16.64
CA ARG A 76 -28.68 12.56 -15.99
C ARG A 76 -28.81 13.14 -14.58
N MET A 77 -29.58 14.21 -14.41
CA MET A 77 -29.80 14.81 -13.08
C MET A 77 -30.52 13.84 -12.13
N GLN A 78 -31.50 13.09 -12.59
CA GLN A 78 -32.16 12.04 -11.79
C GLN A 78 -31.17 10.95 -11.38
N TYR A 79 -30.36 10.45 -12.32
CA TYR A 79 -29.32 9.47 -12.02
C TYR A 79 -28.30 9.99 -11.01
N GLU A 80 -27.81 11.23 -11.16
CA GLU A 80 -26.88 11.86 -10.23
C GLU A 80 -27.50 12.05 -8.84
N LEU A 81 -28.78 12.42 -8.77
CA LEU A 81 -29.52 12.54 -7.51
C LEU A 81 -29.72 11.18 -6.84
N GLU A 82 -30.15 10.17 -7.58
CA GLU A 82 -30.32 8.79 -7.07
C GLU A 82 -29.00 8.21 -6.58
N LYS A 83 -27.91 8.44 -7.33
CA LYS A 83 -26.56 8.05 -6.94
C LYS A 83 -26.15 8.73 -5.64
N LYS A 84 -26.31 10.05 -5.53
CA LYS A 84 -26.00 10.79 -4.31
C LYS A 84 -26.81 10.31 -3.11
N GLN A 85 -28.11 10.07 -3.30
CA GLN A 85 -28.98 9.52 -2.26
C GLN A 85 -28.60 8.08 -1.88
N ALA A 86 -28.14 7.27 -2.82
CA ALA A 86 -27.63 5.93 -2.54
C ALA A 86 -26.32 5.98 -1.74
N GLU A 87 -25.40 6.87 -2.10
CA GLU A 87 -24.14 7.11 -1.37
C GLU A 87 -24.41 7.63 0.05
N GLU A 88 -25.32 8.59 0.23
CA GLU A 88 -25.72 9.10 1.54
C GLU A 88 -26.38 8.02 2.40
N ARG A 89 -27.29 7.20 1.82
CA ARG A 89 -27.90 6.05 2.52
C ARG A 89 -26.85 5.02 2.94
N HIS A 90 -25.91 4.71 2.05
CA HIS A 90 -24.82 3.80 2.33
C HIS A 90 -23.93 4.34 3.46
N ALA A 91 -23.50 5.60 3.38
CA ALA A 91 -22.69 6.25 4.41
C ALA A 91 -23.40 6.26 5.78
N GLN A 92 -24.70 6.54 5.79
CA GLN A 92 -25.49 6.51 7.03
C GLN A 92 -25.61 5.08 7.59
N ALA A 93 -25.76 4.07 6.73
CA ALA A 93 -25.78 2.67 7.15
C ALA A 93 -24.43 2.22 7.74
N VAL A 94 -23.30 2.60 7.10
CA VAL A 94 -21.95 2.34 7.61
C VAL A 94 -21.77 3.02 8.97
N LYS A 95 -22.13 4.29 9.09
CA LYS A 95 -22.04 5.03 10.36
C LYS A 95 -22.84 4.36 11.46
N THR A 96 -24.08 3.97 11.17
CA THR A 96 -24.96 3.30 12.15
C THR A 96 -24.38 1.96 12.61
N ALA A 97 -23.88 1.15 11.66
CA ALA A 97 -23.22 -0.11 11.98
C ALA A 97 -21.96 0.10 12.82
N ARG A 98 -21.14 1.10 12.47
CA ARG A 98 -19.92 1.44 13.21
C ARG A 98 -20.23 1.88 14.63
N ASP A 99 -21.22 2.74 14.82
CA ASP A 99 -21.61 3.22 16.14
C ASP A 99 -22.11 2.05 17.01
N ALA A 100 -22.85 1.09 16.42
CA ALA A 100 -23.28 -0.13 17.11
C ALA A 100 -22.10 -1.05 17.48
N ILE A 101 -21.14 -1.25 16.56
CA ILE A 101 -19.93 -2.03 16.82
C ILE A 101 -19.13 -1.38 17.95
N ASN A 102 -18.90 -0.07 17.88
CA ASN A 102 -18.15 0.67 18.90
C ASN A 102 -18.81 0.61 20.28
N GLU A 103 -20.13 0.71 20.36
CA GLU A 103 -20.83 0.56 21.65
C GLU A 103 -20.72 -0.88 22.18
N SER A 104 -20.77 -1.90 21.30
CA SER A 104 -20.59 -3.30 21.71
C SER A 104 -19.17 -3.62 22.20
N LEU A 105 -18.18 -2.88 21.69
CA LEU A 105 -16.76 -3.02 22.02
C LEU A 105 -16.29 -1.98 23.04
N LYS A 106 -17.22 -1.25 23.65
CA LYS A 106 -16.93 -0.25 24.66
C LYS A 106 -16.14 -0.89 25.80
N ASP A 107 -15.10 -0.17 26.23
CA ASP A 107 -14.14 -0.59 27.25
C ASP A 107 -13.25 -1.80 26.87
N GLN A 108 -13.37 -2.36 25.66
CA GLN A 108 -12.46 -3.39 25.19
C GLN A 108 -11.14 -2.79 24.73
N THR A 109 -10.04 -3.48 25.06
CA THR A 109 -8.70 -3.19 24.56
C THR A 109 -8.64 -3.38 23.04
N TRP A 110 -7.77 -2.66 22.33
CA TRP A 110 -7.62 -2.77 20.87
C TRP A 110 -7.33 -4.21 20.40
N GLN A 111 -6.63 -5.02 21.19
CA GLN A 111 -6.37 -6.44 20.87
C GLN A 111 -7.67 -7.24 20.79
N LYS A 112 -8.60 -6.99 21.71
CA LYS A 112 -9.92 -7.63 21.73
C LYS A 112 -10.82 -7.13 20.61
N GLN A 113 -10.71 -5.85 20.25
CA GLN A 113 -11.42 -5.31 19.09
C GLN A 113 -10.95 -5.98 17.78
N ILE A 114 -9.64 -6.16 17.61
CA ILE A 114 -9.08 -6.95 16.50
C ILE A 114 -9.57 -8.39 16.54
N ALA A 115 -9.53 -9.04 17.70
CA ALA A 115 -9.99 -10.42 17.84
C ALA A 115 -11.49 -10.57 17.47
N ALA A 116 -12.33 -9.59 17.83
CA ALA A 116 -13.73 -9.54 17.45
C ALA A 116 -13.92 -9.39 15.93
N TYR A 117 -13.15 -8.50 15.28
CA TYR A 117 -13.14 -8.38 13.82
C TYR A 117 -12.76 -9.69 13.14
N LEU A 118 -11.71 -10.37 13.62
CA LEU A 118 -11.27 -11.67 13.08
C LEU A 118 -12.25 -12.81 13.34
N GLY A 119 -13.17 -12.64 14.30
CA GLY A 119 -14.29 -13.55 14.53
C GLY A 119 -15.52 -13.23 13.68
N SER A 120 -15.56 -12.08 13.00
CA SER A 120 -16.68 -11.69 12.14
C SER A 120 -16.60 -12.35 10.76
N GLU A 121 -17.75 -12.45 10.09
CA GLU A 121 -17.81 -12.90 8.69
C GLU A 121 -17.14 -11.91 7.72
N CYS A 122 -16.88 -10.68 8.17
CA CYS A 122 -16.36 -9.59 7.36
C CYS A 122 -14.87 -9.67 7.05
N VAL A 123 -14.11 -10.51 7.78
CA VAL A 123 -12.65 -10.65 7.58
C VAL A 123 -12.29 -11.15 6.16
N ASN A 124 -13.18 -11.93 5.55
CA ASN A 124 -13.02 -12.52 4.21
C ASN A 124 -13.92 -11.85 3.14
N ALA A 125 -14.59 -10.74 3.49
CA ALA A 125 -15.47 -10.06 2.56
C ALA A 125 -14.68 -9.35 1.46
N PHE A 126 -14.96 -9.70 0.19
CA PHE A 126 -14.35 -9.05 -0.97
C PHE A 126 -14.81 -7.60 -1.13
N SER A 127 -13.94 -6.74 -1.65
CA SER A 127 -14.17 -5.29 -1.75
C SER A 127 -15.36 -4.90 -2.62
N PHE A 128 -15.68 -5.67 -3.66
CA PHE A 128 -16.77 -5.35 -4.60
C PHE A 128 -18.18 -5.70 -4.08
N ASN A 129 -18.30 -6.49 -3.01
CA ASN A 129 -19.57 -6.91 -2.40
C ASN A 129 -19.63 -6.57 -0.90
N LYS A 130 -18.89 -5.55 -0.47
CA LYS A 130 -18.78 -5.24 0.95
C LYS A 130 -20.08 -4.60 1.46
N THR A 131 -20.68 -5.22 2.47
CA THR A 131 -21.86 -4.65 3.13
C THR A 131 -21.47 -3.40 3.93
N PRO A 132 -22.43 -2.53 4.27
CA PRO A 132 -22.18 -1.40 5.17
C PRO A 132 -21.58 -1.84 6.51
N GLU A 133 -22.04 -2.98 7.04
CA GLU A 133 -21.53 -3.58 8.28
C GLU A 133 -20.06 -4.00 8.15
N CYS A 134 -19.69 -4.68 7.06
CA CYS A 134 -18.30 -5.07 6.86
C CYS A 134 -17.38 -3.88 6.59
N THR A 135 -17.89 -2.81 5.99
CA THR A 135 -17.15 -1.55 5.85
C THR A 135 -16.91 -0.92 7.22
N ALA A 136 -17.93 -0.91 8.10
CA ALA A 136 -17.79 -0.43 9.47
C ALA A 136 -16.78 -1.26 10.29
N TRP A 137 -16.82 -2.59 10.17
CA TRP A 137 -15.87 -3.49 10.82
C TRP A 137 -14.41 -3.23 10.39
N ASP A 138 -14.19 -2.98 9.11
CA ASP A 138 -12.88 -2.56 8.60
C ASP A 138 -12.40 -1.25 9.24
N GLU A 139 -13.27 -0.21 9.31
CA GLU A 139 -12.92 1.06 9.95
C GLU A 139 -12.54 0.89 11.43
N VAL A 140 -13.29 0.05 12.16
CA VAL A 140 -13.00 -0.27 13.57
C VAL A 140 -11.68 -1.03 13.70
N TYR A 141 -11.43 -2.01 12.83
CA TYR A 141 -10.18 -2.76 12.80
C TYR A 141 -8.99 -1.83 12.54
N GLU A 142 -9.05 -0.96 11.52
CA GLU A 142 -7.97 -0.03 11.19
C GLU A 142 -7.71 0.98 12.33
N SER A 143 -8.78 1.43 13.01
CA SER A 143 -8.65 2.28 14.20
C SER A 143 -7.94 1.54 15.34
N ALA A 144 -8.31 0.30 15.63
CA ALA A 144 -7.68 -0.53 16.64
C ALA A 144 -6.20 -0.84 16.33
N VAL A 145 -5.88 -1.13 15.06
CA VAL A 145 -4.48 -1.29 14.59
C VAL A 145 -3.69 0.00 14.80
N THR A 146 -4.26 1.15 14.44
CA THR A 146 -3.63 2.46 14.62
C THR A 146 -3.34 2.75 16.08
N GLN A 147 -4.31 2.49 16.97
CA GLN A 147 -4.16 2.63 18.41
C GLN A 147 -3.05 1.73 18.95
N GLY A 148 -3.05 0.44 18.57
CA GLY A 148 -2.03 -0.52 18.98
C GLY A 148 -0.62 -0.12 18.54
N LYS A 149 -0.48 0.33 17.28
CA LYS A 149 0.80 0.86 16.77
C LYS A 149 1.28 2.05 17.56
N ALA A 150 0.43 3.05 17.82
CA ALA A 150 0.79 4.24 18.59
C ALA A 150 1.23 3.90 20.02
N GLN A 151 0.54 2.96 20.68
CA GLN A 151 0.93 2.46 22.00
C GLN A 151 2.32 1.81 21.94
N MET A 152 2.54 0.88 21.03
CA MET A 152 3.82 0.16 20.91
C MET A 152 4.97 1.05 20.44
N GLN A 153 4.69 2.14 19.70
CA GLN A 153 5.71 3.11 19.31
C GLN A 153 6.31 3.87 20.49
N SER A 154 5.58 4.00 21.61
CA SER A 154 6.02 4.75 22.79
C SER A 154 7.09 4.06 23.64
N VAL A 155 7.32 2.75 23.44
CA VAL A 155 8.30 1.96 24.19
C VAL A 155 9.56 1.67 23.37
N THR A 156 10.64 1.26 24.03
CA THR A 156 11.88 0.84 23.36
C THR A 156 11.73 -0.50 22.64
N TYR A 157 12.64 -0.81 21.71
CA TYR A 157 12.68 -2.11 21.04
C TYR A 157 12.80 -3.28 22.04
N LEU A 158 13.66 -3.17 23.05
CA LEU A 158 13.91 -4.24 24.01
C LEU A 158 12.69 -4.50 24.90
N GLU A 159 12.02 -3.43 25.36
CA GLU A 159 10.76 -3.56 26.10
C GLU A 159 9.69 -4.23 25.24
N LEU A 160 9.49 -3.75 24.01
CA LEU A 160 8.49 -4.29 23.10
C LEU A 160 8.74 -5.77 22.75
N LYS A 161 10.01 -6.15 22.57
CA LYS A 161 10.41 -7.54 22.33
C LYS A 161 10.03 -8.44 23.51
N GLY A 162 10.19 -7.94 24.74
CA GLY A 162 9.79 -8.66 25.96
C GLY A 162 8.28 -8.88 26.10
N GLU A 163 7.46 -8.12 25.36
CA GLU A 163 6.00 -8.21 25.38
C GLU A 163 5.42 -9.22 24.39
N GLU A 164 6.24 -10.07 23.74
CA GLU A 164 5.76 -11.06 22.75
C GLU A 164 4.55 -11.86 23.27
N LYS A 165 4.65 -12.41 24.49
CA LYS A 165 3.58 -13.23 25.07
C LYS A 165 2.27 -12.45 25.24
N THR A 166 2.34 -11.14 25.49
CA THR A 166 1.17 -10.26 25.64
C THR A 166 0.37 -10.17 24.34
N TYR A 167 1.03 -10.10 23.19
CA TYR A 167 0.35 -9.91 21.89
C TYR A 167 0.18 -11.21 21.09
N CYS A 168 1.08 -12.18 21.28
CA CYS A 168 1.14 -13.42 20.52
C CYS A 168 0.75 -14.67 21.33
N GLY A 169 0.40 -14.54 22.61
CA GLY A 169 0.06 -15.69 23.46
C GLY A 169 -1.24 -16.39 23.04
N GLU A 170 -2.29 -15.61 22.73
CA GLU A 170 -3.65 -16.11 22.54
C GLU A 170 -4.07 -16.23 21.07
N ASP A 171 -3.60 -15.32 20.21
CA ASP A 171 -4.00 -15.28 18.79
C ASP A 171 -2.80 -14.98 17.89
N LYS A 172 -2.51 -15.91 16.98
CA LYS A 172 -1.42 -15.84 16.00
C LYS A 172 -1.92 -15.81 14.56
N ARG A 173 -3.22 -15.66 14.34
CA ARG A 173 -3.78 -15.61 12.98
C ARG A 173 -3.23 -14.39 12.24
N PRO A 174 -3.18 -14.41 10.89
CA PRO A 174 -2.93 -13.20 10.13
C PRO A 174 -3.89 -12.08 10.55
N LYS A 175 -3.41 -10.82 10.56
CA LYS A 175 -4.15 -9.62 11.00
C LYS A 175 -4.48 -9.58 12.51
N SER A 176 -3.98 -10.51 13.32
CA SER A 176 -4.16 -10.49 14.78
C SER A 176 -3.31 -9.41 15.46
N ALA A 177 -3.52 -9.20 16.76
CA ALA A 177 -2.64 -8.35 17.57
C ALA A 177 -1.18 -8.79 17.50
N CYS A 178 -0.92 -10.10 17.38
CA CYS A 178 0.43 -10.63 17.15
C CYS A 178 1.03 -10.12 15.84
N THR A 179 0.26 -10.10 14.75
CA THR A 179 0.73 -9.55 13.46
C THR A 179 1.04 -8.05 13.58
N VAL A 180 0.21 -7.29 14.28
CA VAL A 180 0.48 -5.85 14.51
C VAL A 180 1.77 -5.67 15.31
N TRP A 181 1.95 -6.43 16.39
CA TRP A 181 3.17 -6.41 17.20
C TRP A 181 4.41 -6.81 16.39
N GLN A 182 4.35 -7.90 15.62
CA GLN A 182 5.44 -8.34 14.75
C GLN A 182 5.86 -7.24 13.77
N ASN A 183 4.91 -6.50 13.20
CA ASN A 183 5.23 -5.40 12.29
C ASN A 183 5.97 -4.26 13.03
N VAL A 184 5.46 -3.82 14.19
CA VAL A 184 6.09 -2.73 14.95
C VAL A 184 7.46 -3.14 15.49
N VAL A 185 7.65 -4.40 15.91
CA VAL A 185 8.96 -4.92 16.31
C VAL A 185 9.94 -4.87 15.14
N GLY A 186 9.52 -5.22 13.93
CA GLY A 186 10.34 -5.13 12.72
C GLY A 186 10.71 -3.68 12.36
N GLU A 187 9.75 -2.76 12.44
CA GLU A 187 9.98 -1.32 12.22
C GLU A 187 11.00 -0.76 13.22
N LYS A 188 10.80 -0.99 14.53
CA LYS A 188 11.74 -0.55 15.58
C LYS A 188 13.10 -1.23 15.47
N ALA A 189 13.14 -2.50 15.10
CA ALA A 189 14.41 -3.18 14.83
C ALA A 189 15.17 -2.46 13.71
N THR A 190 14.47 -2.08 12.64
CA THR A 190 15.08 -1.32 11.53
C THR A 190 15.61 0.02 12.01
N GLU A 191 14.85 0.78 12.80
CA GLU A 191 15.28 2.08 13.36
C GLU A 191 16.55 1.96 14.23
N VAL A 192 16.63 0.92 15.06
CA VAL A 192 17.81 0.67 15.91
C VAL A 192 19.02 0.25 15.08
N LEU A 193 18.81 -0.56 14.05
CA LEU A 193 19.89 -1.15 13.25
C LEU A 193 20.43 -0.20 12.17
N GLN A 194 19.59 0.64 11.58
CA GLN A 194 19.94 1.52 10.45
C GLN A 194 21.20 2.39 10.66
N PRO A 195 21.47 2.98 11.84
CA PRO A 195 22.68 3.79 12.04
C PRO A 195 23.96 2.96 12.19
N MET A 196 23.87 1.64 12.35
CA MET A 196 25.03 0.77 12.58
C MET A 196 25.81 0.51 11.29
N ASP A 197 27.13 0.44 11.41
CA ASP A 197 27.95 -0.13 10.34
C ASP A 197 27.88 -1.67 10.33
N ILE A 198 28.43 -2.29 9.28
CA ILE A 198 28.39 -3.74 9.12
C ILE A 198 29.14 -4.50 10.23
N PHE A 199 30.18 -3.91 10.83
CA PHE A 199 30.94 -4.55 11.90
C PHE A 199 30.13 -4.58 13.19
N GLU A 200 29.53 -3.45 13.57
CA GLU A 200 28.62 -3.39 14.71
C GLU A 200 27.42 -4.30 14.51
N LEU A 201 26.77 -4.21 13.34
CA LEU A 201 25.60 -5.01 12.98
C LEU A 201 25.86 -6.52 13.10
N TYR A 202 27.03 -6.99 12.65
CA TYR A 202 27.42 -8.39 12.75
C TYR A 202 27.46 -8.89 14.20
N THR A 203 28.00 -8.08 15.12
CA THR A 203 28.06 -8.44 16.55
C THR A 203 26.69 -8.47 17.22
N LYS A 204 25.70 -7.78 16.64
CA LYS A 204 24.34 -7.65 17.17
C LYS A 204 23.36 -8.71 16.69
N LYS A 205 23.77 -9.66 15.85
CA LYS A 205 22.87 -10.70 15.31
C LYS A 205 22.02 -11.38 16.39
N GLY A 206 22.63 -11.78 17.52
CA GLY A 206 21.92 -12.48 18.60
C GLY A 206 20.86 -11.63 19.32
N ASP A 207 20.94 -10.30 19.23
CA ASP A 207 19.96 -9.40 19.83
C ASP A 207 18.67 -9.32 19.00
N PHE A 208 18.71 -9.74 17.72
CA PHE A 208 17.61 -9.62 16.76
C PHE A 208 17.12 -10.94 16.17
N CYS A 209 18.00 -11.94 16.11
CA CYS A 209 17.73 -13.28 15.59
C CYS A 209 17.85 -14.34 16.68
N HIS A 210 17.13 -15.45 16.55
CA HIS A 210 17.36 -16.65 17.36
C HIS A 210 18.77 -17.21 17.16
N ALA A 211 19.32 -17.79 18.23
CA ALA A 211 20.66 -18.34 18.26
C ALA A 211 20.80 -19.59 17.36
N GLU A 212 19.74 -20.38 17.19
CA GLU A 212 19.74 -21.63 16.44
C GLU A 212 18.50 -21.75 15.54
N GLY A 213 18.68 -22.37 14.36
CA GLY A 213 17.61 -22.67 13.42
C GLY A 213 17.22 -21.51 12.49
N TYR A 214 16.19 -21.74 11.70
CA TYR A 214 15.58 -20.72 10.83
C TYR A 214 14.71 -19.78 11.67
N ASP A 215 14.99 -18.48 11.60
CA ASP A 215 14.21 -17.45 12.29
C ASP A 215 13.43 -16.60 11.28
N SER A 216 12.09 -16.67 11.36
CA SER A 216 11.19 -15.90 10.50
C SER A 216 10.64 -14.64 11.16
N SER A 217 11.15 -14.28 12.36
CA SER A 217 10.76 -13.08 13.10
C SER A 217 11.03 -11.82 12.30
N SER A 218 10.19 -10.80 12.50
CA SER A 218 10.35 -9.51 11.83
C SER A 218 11.63 -8.79 12.24
N SER A 219 12.10 -8.96 13.49
CA SER A 219 13.38 -8.43 13.95
C SER A 219 14.55 -9.06 13.22
N CYS A 220 14.54 -10.39 13.05
CA CYS A 220 15.62 -11.06 12.33
C CYS A 220 15.62 -10.70 10.84
N LYS A 221 14.43 -10.61 10.22
CA LYS A 221 14.31 -10.14 8.82
C LYS A 221 14.84 -8.72 8.61
N ALA A 222 14.62 -7.82 9.57
CA ALA A 222 15.18 -6.47 9.53
C ALA A 222 16.72 -6.52 9.56
N TRP A 223 17.29 -7.31 10.47
CA TRP A 223 18.74 -7.54 10.56
C TRP A 223 19.31 -8.15 9.27
N GLU A 224 18.71 -9.22 8.76
CA GLU A 224 19.16 -9.90 7.54
C GLU A 224 19.09 -8.98 6.32
N GLY A 225 18.06 -8.15 6.24
CA GLY A 225 17.89 -7.15 5.19
C GLY A 225 19.05 -6.16 5.15
N LEU A 226 19.33 -5.52 6.29
CA LEU A 226 20.40 -4.53 6.39
C LEU A 226 21.79 -5.17 6.27
N TYR A 227 22.00 -6.35 6.87
CA TYR A 227 23.27 -7.07 6.78
C TYR A 227 23.59 -7.42 5.32
N ARG A 228 22.60 -7.88 4.55
CA ARG A 228 22.77 -8.16 3.13
C ARG A 228 23.16 -6.92 2.34
N GLU A 229 22.49 -5.79 2.57
CA GLU A 229 22.78 -4.52 1.90
C GLU A 229 24.21 -4.05 2.20
N LEU A 230 24.57 -3.93 3.49
CA LEU A 230 25.89 -3.47 3.88
C LEU A 230 26.99 -4.45 3.49
N SER A 231 26.72 -5.76 3.55
CA SER A 231 27.63 -6.81 3.07
C SER A 231 27.90 -6.67 1.59
N GLN A 232 26.87 -6.43 0.78
CA GLN A 232 27.04 -6.21 -0.66
C GLN A 232 27.83 -4.93 -0.93
N ALA A 233 27.56 -3.85 -0.20
CA ALA A 233 28.31 -2.60 -0.32
C ALA A 233 29.79 -2.77 0.02
N LEU A 234 30.12 -3.48 1.12
CA LEU A 234 31.49 -3.77 1.52
C LEU A 234 32.21 -4.67 0.50
N THR A 235 31.54 -5.71 0.00
CA THR A 235 32.07 -6.55 -1.09
C THR A 235 32.38 -5.70 -2.31
N GLN A 236 31.47 -4.82 -2.74
CA GLN A 236 31.69 -3.97 -3.90
C GLN A 236 32.83 -2.97 -3.68
N HIS A 237 32.98 -2.43 -2.48
CA HIS A 237 34.14 -1.61 -2.11
C HIS A 237 35.44 -2.39 -2.30
N PHE A 238 35.55 -3.62 -1.79
CA PHE A 238 36.71 -4.47 -2.01
C PHE A 238 36.93 -4.86 -3.49
N VAL A 239 35.88 -5.03 -4.28
CA VAL A 239 36.02 -5.26 -5.74
C VAL A 239 36.65 -4.05 -6.44
N ASN A 240 36.29 -2.84 -6.01
CA ASN A 240 36.69 -1.59 -6.67
C ASN A 240 38.01 -1.01 -6.13
N ASP A 241 38.36 -1.29 -4.88
CA ASP A 241 39.55 -0.80 -4.19
C ASP A 241 40.48 -1.99 -3.86
N PHE A 242 41.61 -2.06 -4.56
CA PHE A 242 42.55 -3.17 -4.41
C PHE A 242 43.29 -3.13 -3.07
N ASP A 243 43.66 -1.95 -2.58
CA ASP A 243 44.40 -1.82 -1.34
C ASP A 243 43.52 -2.18 -0.14
N ALA A 244 42.25 -1.74 -0.15
CA ALA A 244 41.26 -2.13 0.85
C ALA A 244 41.01 -3.64 0.84
N PHE A 245 40.84 -4.24 -0.35
CA PHE A 245 40.68 -5.68 -0.51
C PHE A 245 41.88 -6.47 0.00
N LYS A 246 43.10 -6.12 -0.45
CA LYS A 246 44.34 -6.78 -0.04
C LYS A 246 44.49 -6.73 1.47
N THR A 247 44.23 -5.57 2.08
CA THR A 247 44.28 -5.40 3.54
C THR A 247 43.31 -6.32 4.25
N ALA A 248 42.01 -6.29 3.88
CA ALA A 248 40.99 -7.10 4.52
C ALA A 248 41.22 -8.61 4.31
N TYR A 249 41.58 -9.01 3.09
CA TYR A 249 41.87 -10.40 2.77
C TYR A 249 43.07 -10.92 3.57
N ASN A 250 44.16 -10.16 3.65
CA ASN A 250 45.35 -10.58 4.37
C ASN A 250 45.11 -10.65 5.89
N GLN A 251 44.25 -9.81 6.45
CA GLN A 251 43.80 -9.97 7.84
C GLN A 251 43.06 -11.29 8.06
N CYS A 252 42.21 -11.71 7.11
CA CYS A 252 41.51 -12.99 7.17
C CYS A 252 42.45 -14.18 6.97
N TYR A 253 43.43 -14.07 6.08
CA TYR A 253 44.51 -15.04 5.92
C TYR A 253 45.25 -15.27 7.24
N VAL A 254 45.62 -14.22 7.97
CA VAL A 254 46.31 -14.35 9.27
C VAL A 254 45.46 -15.12 10.29
N LYS A 255 44.15 -14.84 10.38
CA LYS A 255 43.24 -15.58 11.27
C LYS A 255 43.16 -17.06 10.90
N MET A 256 43.05 -17.37 9.62
CA MET A 256 43.01 -18.75 9.11
C MET A 256 44.34 -19.47 9.32
N GLN A 257 45.47 -18.76 9.14
CA GLN A 257 46.80 -19.31 9.37
C GLN A 257 47.02 -19.66 10.84
N ALA A 258 46.58 -18.79 11.77
CA ALA A 258 46.66 -19.07 13.20
C ALA A 258 45.95 -20.38 13.58
N VAL A 259 44.82 -20.69 12.94
CA VAL A 259 44.12 -21.97 13.14
C VAL A 259 44.87 -23.15 12.49
N ARG A 260 45.53 -22.96 11.34
CA ARG A 260 46.39 -23.99 10.73
C ARG A 260 47.57 -24.36 11.60
N ASP A 261 48.17 -23.37 12.25
CA ASP A 261 49.36 -23.56 13.08
C ASP A 261 49.07 -24.34 14.38
N LEU A 262 47.79 -24.52 14.73
CA LEU A 262 47.37 -25.37 15.87
C LEU A 262 47.57 -26.87 15.61
N GLY A 263 47.80 -27.30 14.36
CA GLY A 263 48.02 -28.71 14.03
C GLY A 263 46.82 -29.62 14.31
N LEU A 264 45.61 -29.06 14.25
CA LEU A 264 44.35 -29.77 14.50
C LEU A 264 44.06 -30.82 13.42
N SER A 265 43.16 -31.77 13.73
CA SER A 265 42.61 -32.66 12.71
C SER A 265 41.82 -31.86 11.67
N TYR A 266 41.60 -32.44 10.49
CA TYR A 266 40.82 -31.77 9.43
C TYR A 266 39.43 -31.33 9.91
N PHE A 267 38.73 -32.17 10.68
CA PHE A 267 37.38 -31.87 11.17
C PHE A 267 37.39 -30.74 12.20
N ASP A 268 38.29 -30.81 13.17
CA ASP A 268 38.41 -29.77 14.21
C ASP A 268 38.85 -28.44 13.59
N GLN A 269 39.70 -28.48 12.57
CA GLN A 269 40.13 -27.31 11.84
C GLN A 269 38.99 -26.66 11.05
N ASP A 270 38.17 -27.47 10.35
CA ASP A 270 37.01 -26.97 9.61
C ASP A 270 35.99 -26.28 10.54
N GLU A 271 35.76 -26.84 11.73
CA GLU A 271 34.91 -26.24 12.76
C GLU A 271 35.42 -24.85 13.19
N GLN A 272 36.73 -24.68 13.32
CA GLN A 272 37.36 -23.40 13.66
C GLN A 272 37.40 -22.41 12.48
N PHE A 273 37.48 -22.90 11.24
CA PHE A 273 37.45 -22.05 10.04
C PHE A 273 36.09 -21.45 9.77
N ARG A 274 35.02 -22.23 9.95
CA ARG A 274 33.65 -21.82 9.66
C ARG A 274 33.27 -20.45 10.26
N PRO A 275 33.46 -20.15 11.55
CA PRO A 275 33.13 -18.83 12.10
C PRO A 275 33.97 -17.71 11.47
N ILE A 276 35.24 -17.96 11.11
CA ILE A 276 36.09 -16.97 10.43
C ILE A 276 35.55 -16.69 9.03
N LEU A 277 35.26 -17.73 8.26
CA LEU A 277 34.75 -17.61 6.88
C LEU A 277 33.40 -16.88 6.79
N HIS A 278 32.56 -16.99 7.83
CA HIS A 278 31.27 -16.31 7.91
C HIS A 278 31.33 -14.97 8.67
N SER A 279 32.51 -14.54 9.12
CA SER A 279 32.70 -13.26 9.82
C SER A 279 32.84 -12.07 8.87
N VAL A 280 32.57 -10.88 9.39
CA VAL A 280 32.92 -9.62 8.73
C VAL A 280 34.36 -9.25 9.11
N PRO A 281 35.26 -8.91 8.14
CA PRO A 281 35.00 -8.72 6.72
C PRO A 281 35.31 -9.96 5.85
N CYS A 282 35.63 -11.12 6.44
CA CYS A 282 36.16 -12.27 5.71
C CYS A 282 35.20 -12.90 4.71
N ALA A 283 33.90 -12.93 5.02
CA ALA A 283 32.88 -13.36 4.07
C ALA A 283 32.88 -12.44 2.83
N GLN A 284 32.96 -11.12 3.05
CA GLN A 284 32.96 -10.12 1.99
C GLN A 284 34.26 -10.14 1.18
N ALA A 285 35.40 -10.33 1.83
CA ALA A 285 36.70 -10.47 1.16
C ALA A 285 36.76 -11.74 0.30
N ASN A 286 36.23 -12.87 0.79
CA ASN A 286 36.15 -14.11 0.00
C ASN A 286 35.22 -13.94 -1.22
N GLN A 287 34.07 -13.28 -1.03
CA GLN A 287 33.19 -12.97 -2.15
C GLN A 287 33.88 -12.03 -3.17
N ALA A 288 34.53 -10.97 -2.70
CA ALA A 288 35.26 -10.04 -3.55
C ALA A 288 36.40 -10.72 -4.33
N TYR A 289 37.09 -11.71 -3.75
CA TYR A 289 38.09 -12.53 -4.44
C TYR A 289 37.49 -13.25 -5.66
N ARG A 290 36.31 -13.85 -5.48
CA ARG A 290 35.57 -14.50 -6.57
C ARG A 290 35.11 -13.49 -7.63
N ASP A 291 34.57 -12.36 -7.20
CA ASP A 291 34.04 -11.32 -8.09
C ASP A 291 35.15 -10.64 -8.90
N ARG A 292 36.37 -10.58 -8.34
CA ARG A 292 37.62 -10.19 -9.03
C ARG A 292 38.17 -11.27 -9.97
N ARG A 293 37.49 -12.41 -10.12
CA ARG A 293 37.86 -13.55 -10.98
C ARG A 293 39.21 -14.18 -10.65
N LEU A 294 39.61 -14.14 -9.39
CA LEU A 294 40.85 -14.77 -8.91
C LEU A 294 40.68 -16.27 -8.63
N GLY A 295 39.46 -16.81 -8.78
CA GLY A 295 39.12 -18.21 -8.57
C GLY A 295 38.43 -18.47 -7.22
N TYR A 296 38.68 -19.64 -6.64
CA TYR A 296 38.20 -19.98 -5.30
C TYR A 296 39.28 -19.63 -4.27
N SER A 297 38.90 -18.94 -3.19
CA SER A 297 39.79 -18.69 -2.06
C SER A 297 39.35 -19.44 -0.82
N ASP A 298 40.30 -20.17 -0.25
CA ASP A 298 40.30 -20.72 1.11
C ASP A 298 41.30 -19.99 2.02
N PHE A 299 41.72 -18.79 1.62
CA PHE A 299 42.74 -18.00 2.32
C PHE A 299 44.04 -18.80 2.59
N LYS A 300 44.55 -19.56 1.61
CA LYS A 300 45.81 -20.32 1.73
C LYS A 300 47.09 -19.51 1.55
N ALA A 301 47.00 -18.37 0.87
CA ALA A 301 48.13 -17.49 0.61
C ALA A 301 47.68 -16.03 0.71
N PRO A 302 48.56 -15.10 1.12
CA PRO A 302 48.27 -13.68 1.11
C PRO A 302 48.19 -13.14 -0.33
N ILE A 303 47.55 -11.98 -0.49
CA ILE A 303 47.57 -11.18 -1.70
C ILE A 303 48.80 -10.25 -1.66
N GLU A 304 49.59 -10.29 -2.73
CA GLU A 304 50.78 -9.46 -2.95
C GLU A 304 50.47 -8.05 -3.45
#